data_AF-A0A842WQA7-F1
#
_entry.id   AF-A0A842WQA7-F1
#
_cell.length_a   1.000
_cell.length_b   1.000
_cell.length_c   1.000
_cell.angle_alpha   90.00
_cell.angle_beta   90.00
_cell.angle_gamma   90.00
#
_symmetry.space_group_name_H-M   'P 1'
#
loop_
_entity.id
_entity.type
_entity.pdbx_description
1 polymer ?
#
loop_
_entity_poly.entity_id
_entity_poly.type
_entity_poly.pdbx_seq_one_letter_code
_entity_poly.pdbx_strand_id
1 'polypeptide(L)'
;MEGGRTNRMAPLDLSESRFYRYILKAFLWAVFTYFAALFIAIYKIWFVLLCVFIMSIPIAISGIYSSTVGRIRNMEMFVSQGWIYRLFSGRWLRILFWVLWAPVFSFVMLVQFHTYDGLEWLGLLLVIPAYYIVFRIVKKSARKELRDYLITDWSTKIARRVTPAIMIMLNIVIISQFGDIPQYESLTEAIDSQKAITSEVRGTALVIAISDYLAFYNGAKDFALGSLAALDNKAALIIYAIGGFVLFYNACVILSSFMVPAVEYRRILNPLSNTPDPPPIPRLRIGVATGILTVLTLFIYIPLFATLEYWVRDHFEIVVGPIKELEMIGDRLVKAGTVEKIKEIEIETLQKAQASVAELEQRADRAFDQMERNVEPFLDWYYSLPAEYARIGAMLFSDLEIYIEKQLTHFLTQGKAFNQLEESIWRTVSKNKAIEREHKEKVKELIEKNQVIADTNNVKVVNRISANEAIEGILIKNKINFGTRLTAAGAGAGVATTAITAMVISKSMGKAALKQAAKVMAKVVSTRVVGPLAGGAAGAAAGATIGSFVPIIGNAAGAVIGGVIGGLATGATIDKMILMVEERLNREEFRGALIKSINQARQEFKSQIHGK
;
A
#
# COMPACT_ATOMS: atom_id res chain seq x y z
N MET A 1 75.46 47.71 17.06
CA MET A 1 74.22 48.14 16.35
C MET A 1 74.25 47.36 15.05
N GLU A 2 73.36 46.42 14.74
CA GLU A 2 71.93 46.33 14.97
C GLU A 2 71.53 44.93 15.47
N GLY A 3 70.57 44.90 16.39
CA GLY A 3 69.94 43.69 16.86
C GLY A 3 68.83 43.27 15.90
N GLY A 4 68.94 42.05 15.36
CA GLY A 4 67.87 41.35 14.68
C GLY A 4 67.41 40.15 15.50
N ARG A 5 66.67 40.37 16.58
CA ARG A 5 65.87 39.32 17.23
C ARG A 5 64.72 38.96 16.28
N THR A 6 64.96 38.06 15.34
CA THR A 6 63.87 37.36 14.67
C THR A 6 63.27 36.38 15.66
N ASN A 7 62.18 36.81 16.30
CA ASN A 7 61.19 35.95 16.94
C ASN A 7 60.72 34.91 15.90
N ARG A 8 61.41 33.76 15.83
CA ARG A 8 60.78 32.54 15.31
C ARG A 8 59.75 32.15 16.38
N MET A 9 58.50 32.55 16.16
CA MET A 9 57.38 31.91 16.82
C MET A 9 57.58 30.41 16.65
N ALA A 10 57.75 29.69 17.77
CA ALA A 10 57.77 28.25 17.78
C ALA A 10 56.52 27.77 17.01
N PRO A 11 56.65 26.89 16.00
CA PRO A 11 55.49 26.42 15.26
C PRO A 11 54.55 25.76 16.26
N LEU A 12 53.31 26.25 16.34
CA LEU A 12 52.24 25.59 17.06
C LEU A 12 52.27 24.10 16.68
N ASP A 13 52.37 23.29 17.71
CA ASP A 13 52.93 21.95 17.69
C ASP A 13 52.19 21.05 16.67
N LEU A 14 52.92 20.50 15.69
CA LEU A 14 52.42 19.49 14.73
C LEU A 14 51.79 18.26 15.43
N SER A 15 51.96 18.14 16.76
CA SER A 15 51.29 17.17 17.62
C SER A 15 49.83 17.54 17.95
N GLU A 16 49.50 18.81 18.17
CA GLU A 16 48.15 19.27 18.56
C GLU A 16 47.16 19.15 17.39
N SER A 17 47.53 19.62 16.20
CA SER A 17 46.69 19.48 14.99
C SER A 17 46.37 18.02 14.65
N ARG A 18 47.25 17.07 14.99
CA ARG A 18 47.01 15.63 14.80
C ARG A 18 46.04 15.07 15.83
N PHE A 19 46.11 15.56 17.08
CA PHE A 19 45.18 15.18 18.13
C PHE A 19 43.75 15.61 17.80
N TYR A 20 43.52 16.89 17.42
CA TYR A 20 42.17 17.36 17.08
C TYR A 20 41.55 16.60 15.91
N ARG A 21 42.33 16.32 14.86
CA ARG A 21 41.85 15.52 13.72
C ARG A 21 41.48 14.10 14.11
N TYR A 22 42.18 13.52 15.07
CA TYR A 22 41.85 12.20 15.60
C TYR A 22 40.56 12.22 16.41
N ILE A 23 40.46 13.12 17.38
CA ILE A 23 39.27 13.24 18.23
C ILE A 23 38.04 13.48 17.36
N LEU A 24 38.12 14.37 16.37
CA LEU A 24 37.02 14.63 15.45
C LEU A 24 36.58 13.35 14.70
N LYS A 25 37.52 12.61 14.11
CA LYS A 25 37.20 11.36 13.39
C LYS A 25 36.65 10.27 14.31
N ALA A 26 37.24 10.12 15.50
CA ALA A 26 36.81 9.16 16.49
C ALA A 26 35.40 9.49 17.02
N PHE A 27 35.12 10.77 17.25
CA PHE A 27 33.80 11.25 17.67
C PHE A 27 32.75 11.04 16.57
N LEU A 28 33.05 11.42 15.31
CA LEU A 28 32.16 11.16 14.19
C LEU A 28 31.86 9.66 14.03
N TRP A 29 32.86 8.81 14.22
CA TRP A 29 32.68 7.37 14.22
C TRP A 29 31.81 6.89 15.38
N ALA A 30 32.03 7.40 16.60
CA ALA A 30 31.22 7.03 17.76
C ALA A 30 29.75 7.45 17.59
N VAL A 31 29.50 8.66 17.09
CA VAL A 31 28.15 9.16 16.77
C VAL A 31 27.48 8.29 15.71
N PHE A 32 28.19 7.99 14.61
CA PHE A 32 27.67 7.09 13.57
C PHE A 32 27.35 5.71 14.13
N THR A 33 28.24 5.15 14.96
CA THR A 33 28.08 3.82 15.55
C THR A 33 26.88 3.76 16.49
N TYR A 34 26.68 4.81 17.29
CA TYR A 34 25.51 4.95 18.17
C TYR A 34 24.20 4.96 17.38
N PHE A 35 24.10 5.81 16.35
CA PHE A 35 22.89 5.84 15.52
C PHE A 35 22.69 4.53 14.72
N ALA A 36 23.76 3.96 14.18
CA ALA A 36 23.67 2.68 13.47
C ALA A 36 23.17 1.56 14.38
N ALA A 37 23.66 1.49 15.62
CA ALA A 37 23.23 0.50 16.63
C ALA A 37 21.77 0.68 17.06
N LEU A 38 21.27 1.92 17.18
CA LEU A 38 19.87 2.17 17.50
C LEU A 38 18.92 1.70 16.38
N PHE A 39 19.33 1.84 15.13
CA PHE A 39 18.46 1.59 13.98
C PHE A 39 18.62 0.18 13.36
N ILE A 40 19.66 -0.56 13.71
CA ILE A 40 19.92 -1.90 13.13
C ILE A 40 18.81 -2.91 13.39
N ALA A 41 18.10 -2.78 14.53
CA ALA A 41 17.01 -3.68 14.91
C ALA A 41 15.64 -3.31 14.33
N ILE A 42 15.51 -2.11 13.72
CA ILE A 42 14.23 -1.57 13.25
C ILE A 42 14.17 -1.55 11.71
N TYR A 43 15.32 -1.34 11.05
CA TYR A 43 15.37 -1.06 9.61
C TYR A 43 15.60 -2.30 8.74
N LYS A 44 15.21 -2.18 7.47
CA LYS A 44 15.32 -3.22 6.44
C LYS A 44 16.78 -3.61 6.15
N ILE A 45 16.97 -4.80 5.57
CA ILE A 45 18.27 -5.42 5.25
C ILE A 45 19.29 -4.50 4.54
N TRP A 46 18.84 -3.62 3.64
CA TRP A 46 19.74 -2.72 2.92
C TRP A 46 20.46 -1.74 3.85
N PHE A 47 19.82 -1.33 4.96
CA PHE A 47 20.41 -0.42 5.93
C PHE A 47 21.50 -1.13 6.75
N VAL A 48 21.22 -2.36 7.20
CA VAL A 48 22.19 -3.22 7.89
C VAL A 48 23.43 -3.42 7.02
N LEU A 49 23.24 -3.79 5.76
CA LEU A 49 24.29 -3.92 4.75
C LEU A 49 25.15 -2.65 4.63
N LEU A 50 24.51 -1.49 4.51
CA LEU A 50 25.21 -0.22 4.38
C LEU A 50 26.03 0.12 5.64
N CYS A 51 25.46 -0.06 6.83
CA CYS A 51 26.14 0.20 8.10
C CYS A 51 27.35 -0.72 8.30
N VAL A 52 27.19 -2.02 8.03
CA VAL A 52 28.28 -3.00 8.10
C VAL A 52 29.39 -2.64 7.12
N PHE A 53 29.03 -2.28 5.88
CA PHE A 53 30.00 -1.87 4.87
C PHE A 53 30.80 -0.63 5.33
N ILE A 54 30.13 0.42 5.80
CA ILE A 54 30.79 1.64 6.29
C ILE A 54 31.70 1.35 7.48
N MET A 55 31.26 0.53 8.45
CA MET A 55 32.07 0.12 9.61
C MET A 55 33.28 -0.72 9.21
N SER A 56 33.20 -1.49 8.13
CA SER A 56 34.26 -2.38 7.69
C SER A 56 35.45 -1.65 7.06
N ILE A 57 35.22 -0.48 6.44
CA ILE A 57 36.24 0.31 5.76
C ILE A 57 37.45 0.64 6.66
N PRO A 58 37.27 1.26 7.85
CA PRO A 58 38.39 1.58 8.72
C PRO A 58 39.11 0.34 9.25
N ILE A 59 38.39 -0.77 9.49
CA ILE A 59 39.00 -2.04 9.91
C ILE A 59 39.91 -2.60 8.80
N ALA A 60 39.36 -2.71 7.59
CA ALA A 60 40.06 -3.26 6.43
C ALA A 60 41.31 -2.42 6.08
N ILE A 61 41.15 -1.11 5.94
CA ILE A 61 42.26 -0.20 5.57
C ILE A 61 43.39 -0.26 6.60
N SER A 62 43.04 -0.25 7.89
CA SER A 62 43.98 -0.29 9.00
C SER A 62 44.76 -1.61 9.07
N GLY A 63 44.07 -2.73 8.85
CA GLY A 63 44.65 -4.06 8.81
C GLY A 63 45.53 -4.31 7.59
N ILE A 64 45.07 -3.90 6.41
CA ILE A 64 45.81 -4.00 5.15
C ILE A 64 47.09 -3.14 5.20
N TYR A 65 47.00 -1.91 5.72
CA TYR A 65 48.17 -1.04 5.94
C TYR A 65 49.21 -1.75 6.81
N SER A 66 48.78 -2.25 7.97
CA SER A 66 49.65 -2.87 8.96
C SER A 66 50.30 -4.18 8.46
N SER A 67 49.56 -4.91 7.63
CA SER A 67 50.04 -6.10 6.92
C SER A 67 51.06 -5.75 5.84
N THR A 68 50.87 -4.62 5.14
CA THR A 68 51.76 -4.12 4.10
C THR A 68 53.09 -3.67 4.69
N VAL A 69 53.07 -2.85 5.74
CA VAL A 69 54.30 -2.38 6.41
C VAL A 69 55.05 -3.53 7.07
N GLY A 70 54.34 -4.43 7.76
CA GLY A 70 54.95 -5.63 8.33
C GLY A 70 55.62 -6.51 7.27
N ARG A 71 55.16 -6.44 6.02
CA ARG A 71 55.77 -7.16 4.92
C ARG A 71 56.96 -6.44 4.29
N ILE A 72 56.91 -5.12 4.15
CA ILE A 72 58.07 -4.32 3.74
C ILE A 72 59.27 -4.68 4.64
N ARG A 73 59.03 -4.79 5.96
CA ARG A 73 60.04 -5.26 6.91
C ARG A 73 60.51 -6.70 6.65
N ASN A 74 59.58 -7.63 6.44
CA ASN A 74 59.93 -9.04 6.28
C ASN A 74 60.65 -9.34 4.95
N MET A 75 60.45 -8.54 3.91
CA MET A 75 61.14 -8.72 2.63
C MET A 75 62.65 -8.46 2.70
N GLU A 76 63.14 -7.73 3.71
CA GLU A 76 64.57 -7.56 3.96
C GLU A 76 65.22 -8.84 4.56
N MET A 77 64.42 -9.78 5.10
CA MET A 77 64.92 -10.97 5.80
C MET A 77 64.97 -12.27 4.96
N PHE A 78 64.27 -12.34 3.82
CA PHE A 78 64.15 -13.59 3.04
C PHE A 78 64.89 -13.53 1.70
N VAL A 79 65.63 -14.59 1.38
CA VAL A 79 66.28 -14.77 0.07
C VAL A 79 65.21 -14.99 -1.01
N SER A 80 65.33 -14.28 -2.13
CA SER A 80 64.32 -14.14 -3.18
C SER A 80 63.90 -15.43 -3.93
N GLN A 81 64.57 -16.56 -3.68
CA GLN A 81 64.39 -17.81 -4.44
C GLN A 81 63.66 -18.94 -3.69
N GLY A 82 63.32 -18.79 -2.40
CA GLY A 82 62.65 -19.85 -1.63
C GLY A 82 61.17 -20.06 -1.98
N TRP A 83 60.68 -21.30 -1.91
CA TRP A 83 59.24 -21.61 -2.10
C TRP A 83 58.36 -20.95 -1.01
N ILE A 84 58.85 -20.91 0.23
CA ILE A 84 58.22 -20.18 1.36
C ILE A 84 58.16 -18.68 1.04
N TYR A 85 59.21 -18.12 0.43
CA TYR A 85 59.18 -16.74 -0.04
C TYR A 85 58.06 -16.56 -1.07
N ARG A 86 57.89 -17.43 -2.07
CA ARG A 86 56.77 -17.31 -3.04
C ARG A 86 55.38 -17.39 -2.40
N LEU A 87 55.14 -18.34 -1.49
CA LEU A 87 53.84 -18.48 -0.80
C LEU A 87 53.54 -17.29 0.13
N PHE A 88 54.55 -16.80 0.86
CA PHE A 88 54.41 -15.69 1.81
C PHE A 88 54.77 -14.31 1.23
N SER A 89 55.16 -14.21 -0.05
CA SER A 89 55.49 -12.98 -0.80
C SER A 89 54.34 -12.45 -1.68
N GLY A 90 53.12 -13.00 -1.59
CA GLY A 90 51.89 -12.38 -2.12
C GLY A 90 51.10 -11.55 -1.06
N ARG A 91 50.73 -10.28 -1.31
CA ARG A 91 50.01 -9.44 -0.31
C ARG A 91 48.59 -9.95 -0.14
N TRP A 92 48.14 -10.62 -1.19
CA TRP A 92 46.84 -11.21 -1.40
C TRP A 92 46.28 -11.92 -0.17
N LEU A 93 46.98 -12.89 0.43
CA LEU A 93 46.43 -13.66 1.55
C LEU A 93 46.09 -12.79 2.76
N ARG A 94 46.95 -11.82 3.11
CA ARG A 94 46.69 -10.90 4.22
C ARG A 94 45.60 -9.89 3.87
N ILE A 95 45.55 -9.42 2.62
CA ILE A 95 44.47 -8.55 2.16
C ILE A 95 43.14 -9.29 2.23
N LEU A 96 43.08 -10.51 1.71
CA LEU A 96 41.90 -11.36 1.75
C LEU A 96 41.44 -11.61 3.18
N PHE A 97 42.36 -11.93 4.10
CA PHE A 97 42.05 -12.06 5.52
C PHE A 97 41.36 -10.82 6.07
N TRP A 98 41.88 -9.61 5.84
CA TRP A 98 41.27 -8.37 6.35
C TRP A 98 39.98 -7.99 5.64
N VAL A 99 39.83 -8.31 4.35
CA VAL A 99 38.60 -8.11 3.58
C VAL A 99 37.47 -9.02 4.07
N LEU A 100 37.78 -10.23 4.56
CA LEU A 100 36.80 -11.13 5.17
C LEU A 100 36.56 -10.81 6.65
N TRP A 101 37.62 -10.47 7.39
CA TRP A 101 37.56 -10.13 8.81
C TRP A 101 36.72 -8.88 9.05
N ALA A 102 36.92 -7.83 8.27
CA ALA A 102 36.32 -6.53 8.53
C ALA A 102 34.77 -6.57 8.50
N PRO A 103 34.09 -7.10 7.47
CA PRO A 103 32.63 -7.17 7.46
C PRO A 103 32.06 -8.04 8.60
N VAL A 104 32.69 -9.17 8.90
CA VAL A 104 32.23 -10.09 9.96
C VAL A 104 32.27 -9.40 11.32
N PHE A 105 33.40 -8.80 11.70
CA PHE A 105 33.52 -8.14 12.99
C PHE A 105 32.78 -6.80 13.05
N SER A 106 32.63 -6.09 11.93
CA SER A 106 31.76 -4.92 11.86
C SER A 106 30.30 -5.29 12.12
N PHE A 107 29.83 -6.40 11.56
CA PHE A 107 28.48 -6.87 11.81
C PHE A 107 28.28 -7.28 13.26
N VAL A 108 29.15 -8.13 13.81
CA VAL A 108 29.09 -8.57 15.21
C VAL A 108 29.15 -7.38 16.18
N MET A 109 30.05 -6.41 15.95
CA MET A 109 30.13 -5.21 16.80
C MET A 109 28.85 -4.37 16.73
N LEU A 110 28.28 -4.15 15.54
CA LEU A 110 27.07 -3.36 15.42
C LEU A 110 25.89 -4.00 16.15
N VAL A 111 25.74 -5.32 16.06
CA VAL A 111 24.70 -6.05 16.81
C VAL A 111 24.99 -5.99 18.32
N GLN A 112 26.25 -6.14 18.74
CA GLN A 112 26.62 -6.02 20.15
C GLN A 112 26.36 -4.62 20.72
N PHE A 113 26.61 -3.56 19.95
CA PHE A 113 26.33 -2.19 20.39
C PHE A 113 24.85 -1.88 20.52
N HIS A 114 23.97 -2.65 19.87
CA HIS A 114 22.53 -2.53 20.08
C HIS A 114 22.14 -2.96 21.50
N THR A 115 22.87 -3.89 22.12
CA THR A 115 22.60 -4.38 23.48
C THR A 115 23.32 -3.56 24.56
N TYR A 116 23.99 -2.47 24.20
CA TYR A 116 24.79 -1.68 25.15
C TYR A 116 23.92 -0.77 26.00
N ASP A 117 24.14 -0.83 27.31
CA ASP A 117 23.60 0.14 28.26
C ASP A 117 24.43 1.45 28.29
N GLY A 118 24.00 2.42 29.10
CA GLY A 118 24.68 3.70 29.22
C GLY A 118 26.13 3.60 29.73
N LEU A 119 26.43 2.64 30.61
CA LEU A 119 27.76 2.43 31.17
C LEU A 119 28.69 1.75 30.16
N GLU A 120 28.19 0.81 29.38
CA GLU A 120 28.92 0.16 28.31
C GLU A 120 29.25 1.13 27.17
N TRP A 121 28.31 2.02 26.83
CA TRP A 121 28.58 3.12 25.90
C TRP A 121 29.65 4.08 26.44
N LEU A 122 29.62 4.40 27.74
CA LEU A 122 30.69 5.19 28.38
C LEU A 122 32.04 4.47 28.30
N GLY A 123 32.06 3.17 28.57
CA GLY A 123 33.25 2.31 28.43
C GLY A 123 33.81 2.33 27.00
N LEU A 124 32.97 2.23 25.98
CA LEU A 124 33.37 2.34 24.58
C LEU A 124 33.94 3.73 24.23
N LEU A 125 33.33 4.81 24.73
CA LEU A 125 33.82 6.17 24.49
C LEU A 125 35.18 6.42 25.16
N LEU A 126 35.42 5.83 26.33
CA LEU A 126 36.72 5.90 27.02
C LEU A 126 37.87 5.22 26.26
N VAL A 127 37.57 4.31 25.32
CA VAL A 127 38.58 3.72 24.43
C VAL A 127 39.28 4.80 23.60
N ILE A 128 38.58 5.87 23.21
CA ILE A 128 39.12 6.94 22.37
C ILE A 128 40.32 7.64 23.02
N PRO A 129 40.20 8.23 24.24
CA PRO A 129 41.33 8.83 24.92
C PRO A 129 42.36 7.78 25.37
N ALA A 130 41.94 6.60 25.83
CA ALA A 130 42.85 5.54 26.27
C ALA A 130 43.78 5.07 25.14
N TYR A 131 43.22 4.83 23.95
CA TYR A 131 43.99 4.45 22.75
C TYR A 131 45.01 5.54 22.37
N TYR A 132 44.62 6.81 22.41
CA TYR A 132 45.52 7.92 22.09
C TYR A 132 46.70 8.02 23.07
N ILE A 133 46.44 7.90 24.37
CA ILE A 133 47.47 7.94 25.42
C ILE A 133 48.47 6.81 25.21
N VAL A 134 47.99 5.57 25.08
CA VAL A 134 48.86 4.39 24.85
C VAL A 134 49.66 4.57 23.56
N PHE A 135 49.01 4.98 22.47
CA PHE A 135 49.69 5.23 21.20
C PHE A 135 50.80 6.29 21.34
N ARG A 136 50.55 7.38 22.07
CA ARG A 136 51.53 8.47 22.27
C ARG A 136 52.74 7.98 23.06
N ILE A 137 52.52 7.22 24.12
CA ILE A 137 53.58 6.63 24.95
C ILE A 137 54.43 5.67 24.11
N VAL A 138 53.80 4.72 23.43
CA VAL A 138 54.51 3.74 22.59
C VAL A 138 55.27 4.43 21.46
N LYS A 139 54.67 5.44 20.81
CA LYS A 139 55.31 6.19 19.74
C LYS A 139 56.54 6.96 20.20
N LYS A 140 56.51 7.52 21.41
CA LYS A 140 57.67 8.22 22.01
C LYS A 140 58.85 7.26 22.19
N SER A 141 58.60 6.03 22.62
CA SER A 141 59.63 4.99 22.75
C SER A 141 60.10 4.50 21.37
N ALA A 142 59.16 4.19 20.46
CA ALA A 142 59.46 3.68 19.13
C ALA A 142 60.32 4.63 18.29
N ARG A 143 60.16 5.95 18.45
CA ARG A 143 60.98 6.97 17.77
C ARG A 143 62.47 6.89 18.07
N LYS A 144 62.86 6.31 19.21
CA LYS A 144 64.26 6.18 19.60
C LYS A 144 64.95 4.98 18.95
N GLU A 145 64.19 3.98 18.51
CA GLU A 145 64.72 2.66 18.16
C GLU A 145 64.36 2.21 16.73
N LEU A 146 63.29 2.75 16.13
CA LEU A 146 62.77 2.27 14.85
C LEU A 146 62.92 3.30 13.72
N ARG A 147 63.08 2.78 12.50
CA ARG A 147 63.07 3.57 11.25
C ARG A 147 61.73 4.28 11.05
N ASP A 148 61.75 5.45 10.43
CA ASP A 148 60.58 6.34 10.30
C ASP A 148 59.31 5.68 9.76
N TYR A 149 59.43 4.87 8.70
CA TYR A 149 58.28 4.16 8.10
C TYR A 149 57.70 3.04 8.98
N LEU A 150 58.45 2.56 9.99
CA LEU A 150 58.01 1.52 10.93
C LEU A 150 57.36 2.09 12.19
N ILE A 151 57.73 3.32 12.59
CA ILE A 151 57.27 3.92 13.86
C ILE A 151 55.75 3.90 13.96
N THR A 152 55.05 4.35 12.92
CA THR A 152 53.58 4.46 12.94
C THR A 152 52.92 3.09 13.02
N ASP A 153 53.31 2.14 12.17
CA ASP A 153 52.75 0.78 12.18
C ASP A 153 53.01 0.08 13.53
N TRP A 154 54.25 0.11 14.02
CA TRP A 154 54.62 -0.50 15.29
C TRP A 154 53.83 0.06 16.47
N SER A 155 53.73 1.39 16.53
CA SER A 155 52.97 2.07 17.59
C SER A 155 51.50 1.70 17.56
N THR A 156 50.88 1.65 16.36
CA THR A 156 49.47 1.22 16.24
C THR A 156 49.28 -0.26 16.59
N LYS A 157 50.20 -1.16 16.22
CA LYS A 157 50.11 -2.59 16.55
C LYS A 157 50.12 -2.84 18.05
N ILE A 158 51.03 -2.20 18.78
CA ILE A 158 51.11 -2.35 20.23
C ILE A 158 49.91 -1.69 20.89
N ALA A 159 49.54 -0.47 20.49
CA ALA A 159 48.36 0.21 21.04
C ALA A 159 47.08 -0.62 20.87
N ARG A 160 46.88 -1.23 19.69
CA ARG A 160 45.75 -2.14 19.43
C ARG A 160 45.69 -3.36 20.34
N ARG A 161 46.80 -3.80 20.95
CA ARG A 161 46.83 -4.97 21.85
C ARG A 161 46.79 -4.59 23.31
N VAL A 162 47.48 -3.50 23.68
CA VAL A 162 47.57 -3.02 25.06
C VAL A 162 46.31 -2.29 25.48
N THR A 163 45.73 -1.45 24.63
CA THR A 163 44.51 -0.70 24.97
C THR A 163 43.33 -1.61 25.31
N PRO A 164 43.00 -2.66 24.54
CA PRO A 164 41.93 -3.59 24.91
C PRO A 164 42.13 -4.23 26.29
N ALA A 165 43.34 -4.65 26.62
CA ALA A 165 43.65 -5.24 27.93
C ALA A 165 43.40 -4.24 29.08
N ILE A 166 43.83 -2.98 28.89
CA ILE A 166 43.55 -1.90 29.86
C ILE A 166 42.04 -1.63 29.96
N MET A 167 41.34 -1.61 28.83
CA MET A 167 39.91 -1.30 28.79
C MET A 167 39.06 -2.40 29.43
N ILE A 168 39.42 -3.67 29.32
CA ILE A 168 38.72 -4.75 30.05
C ILE A 168 38.83 -4.52 31.56
N MET A 169 40.05 -4.29 32.06
CA MET A 169 40.26 -4.01 33.48
C MET A 169 39.48 -2.77 33.94
N LEU A 170 39.49 -1.71 33.13
CA LEU A 170 38.75 -0.49 33.42
C LEU A 170 37.23 -0.71 33.42
N ASN A 171 36.70 -1.50 32.50
CA ASN A 171 35.26 -1.82 32.46
C ASN A 171 34.83 -2.64 33.67
N ILE A 172 35.63 -3.61 34.12
CA ILE A 172 35.37 -4.34 35.37
C ILE A 172 35.25 -3.35 36.54
N VAL A 173 36.20 -2.41 36.65
CA VAL A 173 36.19 -1.40 37.73
C VAL A 173 34.95 -0.51 37.61
N ILE A 174 34.64 0.02 36.43
CA ILE A 174 33.48 0.90 36.21
C ILE A 174 32.17 0.18 36.58
N ILE A 175 31.96 -1.03 36.05
CA ILE A 175 30.73 -1.79 36.29
C ILE A 175 30.63 -2.19 37.78
N SER A 176 31.73 -2.58 38.41
CA SER A 176 31.74 -2.92 39.85
C SER A 176 31.44 -1.75 40.80
N GLN A 177 31.70 -0.51 40.36
CA GLN A 177 31.54 0.69 41.21
C GLN A 177 30.23 1.42 40.94
N PHE A 178 29.72 1.35 39.71
CA PHE A 178 28.59 2.16 39.25
C PHE A 178 27.44 1.36 38.62
N GLY A 179 27.63 0.06 38.35
CA GLY A 179 26.63 -0.78 37.71
C GLY A 179 25.82 -1.60 38.72
N ASP A 180 24.55 -1.81 38.42
CA ASP A 180 23.71 -2.80 39.09
C ASP A 180 24.08 -4.18 38.53
N ILE A 181 24.79 -4.99 39.31
CA ILE A 181 25.22 -6.31 38.85
C ILE A 181 24.14 -7.34 39.22
N PRO A 182 23.43 -7.90 38.23
CA PRO A 182 22.47 -8.96 38.50
C PRO A 182 23.18 -10.21 39.03
N GLN A 183 22.62 -10.81 40.08
CA GLN A 183 23.10 -12.08 40.62
C GLN A 183 22.24 -13.22 40.07
N TYR A 184 22.89 -14.18 39.44
CA TYR A 184 22.27 -15.38 38.89
C TYR A 184 22.87 -16.60 39.59
N GLU A 185 22.04 -17.62 39.86
CA GLU A 185 22.49 -18.84 40.55
C GLU A 185 23.32 -19.73 39.61
N SER A 186 23.07 -19.64 38.30
CA SER A 186 23.79 -20.41 37.29
C SER A 186 24.06 -19.62 36.01
N LEU A 187 25.08 -20.06 35.26
CA LEU A 187 25.39 -19.51 33.93
C LEU A 187 24.21 -19.68 32.95
N THR A 188 23.48 -20.80 33.04
CA THR A 188 22.31 -21.08 32.19
C THR A 188 21.20 -20.07 32.43
N GLU A 189 20.90 -19.77 33.69
CA GLU A 189 19.89 -18.78 34.06
C GLU A 189 20.24 -17.38 33.52
N ALA A 190 21.51 -16.97 33.63
CA ALA A 190 21.98 -15.70 33.08
C ALA A 190 21.84 -15.63 31.55
N ILE A 191 22.14 -16.73 30.85
CA ILE A 191 21.98 -16.83 29.39
C ILE A 191 20.49 -16.78 29.01
N ASP A 192 19.63 -17.50 29.70
CA ASP A 192 18.20 -17.55 29.40
C ASP A 192 17.52 -16.19 29.66
N SER A 193 17.94 -15.47 30.71
CA SER A 193 17.54 -14.09 30.96
C SER A 193 17.90 -13.16 29.78
N GLN A 194 19.12 -13.28 29.25
CA GLN A 194 19.57 -12.47 28.11
C GLN A 194 18.91 -12.85 26.78
N LYS A 195 18.58 -14.14 26.59
CA LYS A 195 17.78 -14.60 25.44
C LYS A 195 16.36 -14.05 25.47
N ALA A 196 15.74 -13.93 26.65
CA ALA A 196 14.43 -13.33 26.79
C ALA A 196 14.42 -11.86 26.32
N ILE A 197 15.44 -11.08 26.69
CA ILE A 197 15.61 -9.69 26.22
C ILE A 197 15.81 -9.64 24.70
N THR A 198 16.59 -10.58 24.17
CA THR A 198 16.93 -10.65 22.75
C THR A 198 15.75 -11.06 21.86
N SER A 199 14.76 -11.76 22.41
CA SER A 199 13.55 -12.15 21.69
C SER A 199 12.70 -10.97 21.18
N GLU A 200 12.94 -9.76 21.70
CA GLU A 200 12.29 -8.52 21.25
C GLU A 200 12.94 -7.87 20.01
N VAL A 201 14.10 -8.37 19.55
CA VAL A 201 14.82 -7.81 18.40
C VAL A 201 14.07 -8.11 17.10
N ARG A 202 13.61 -7.06 16.40
CA ARG A 202 12.79 -7.13 15.17
C ARG A 202 13.55 -6.95 13.86
N GLY A 203 14.85 -7.27 13.88
CA GLY A 203 15.75 -7.08 12.75
C GLY A 203 15.62 -8.11 11.62
N THR A 204 16.63 -8.16 10.77
CA THR A 204 16.76 -9.23 9.75
C THR A 204 17.04 -10.58 10.41
N ALA A 205 16.79 -11.69 9.70
CA ALA A 205 17.04 -13.04 10.23
C ALA A 205 18.49 -13.20 10.69
N LEU A 206 19.44 -12.63 9.93
CA LEU A 206 20.86 -12.60 10.29
C LEU A 206 21.13 -11.83 11.60
N VAL A 207 20.42 -10.72 11.84
CA VAL A 207 20.59 -9.91 13.06
C VAL A 207 20.05 -10.69 14.25
N ILE A 208 18.86 -11.28 14.14
CA ILE A 208 18.27 -12.09 15.21
C ILE A 208 19.18 -13.27 15.57
N ALA A 209 19.65 -14.03 14.58
CA ALA A 209 20.54 -15.17 14.83
C ALA A 209 21.83 -14.75 15.54
N ILE A 210 22.47 -13.65 15.11
CA ILE A 210 23.67 -13.16 15.80
C ILE A 210 23.34 -12.59 17.18
N SER A 211 22.20 -11.93 17.35
CA SER A 211 21.76 -11.47 18.67
C SER A 211 21.59 -12.64 19.62
N ASP A 212 21.02 -13.77 19.20
CA ASP A 212 20.88 -14.98 20.03
C ASP A 212 22.25 -15.54 20.45
N TYR A 213 23.23 -15.56 19.53
CA TYR A 213 24.60 -15.93 19.87
C TYR A 213 25.25 -14.92 20.83
N LEU A 214 24.95 -13.63 20.69
CA LEU A 214 25.45 -12.59 21.59
C LEU A 214 24.76 -12.62 22.96
N ALA A 215 23.53 -13.11 23.07
CA ALA A 215 22.86 -13.35 24.34
C ALA A 215 23.63 -14.35 25.21
N PHE A 216 24.26 -15.36 24.59
CA PHE A 216 25.18 -16.26 25.30
C PHE A 216 26.38 -15.50 25.89
N TYR A 217 27.00 -14.61 25.10
CA TYR A 217 28.12 -13.79 25.56
C TYR A 217 27.70 -12.81 26.66
N ASN A 218 26.57 -12.10 26.49
CA ASN A 218 26.05 -11.16 27.47
C ASN A 218 25.66 -11.87 28.77
N GLY A 219 25.04 -13.05 28.72
CA GLY A 219 24.72 -13.84 29.91
C GLY A 219 25.98 -14.32 30.63
N ALA A 220 26.99 -14.78 29.88
CA ALA A 220 28.29 -15.13 30.45
C ALA A 220 29.02 -13.93 31.08
N LYS A 221 28.92 -12.75 30.46
CA LYS A 221 29.44 -11.48 31.00
C LYS A 221 28.76 -11.13 32.32
N ASP A 222 27.44 -11.12 32.37
CA ASP A 222 26.69 -10.73 33.57
C ASP A 222 26.94 -11.70 34.73
N PHE A 223 26.95 -13.00 34.44
CA PHE A 223 27.31 -14.03 35.40
C PHE A 223 28.76 -13.88 35.90
N ALA A 224 29.71 -13.59 35.01
CA ALA A 224 31.11 -13.37 35.39
C ALA A 224 31.29 -12.14 36.29
N LEU A 225 30.53 -11.07 36.04
CA LEU A 225 30.54 -9.84 36.85
C LEU A 225 29.89 -10.07 38.22
N GLY A 226 28.81 -10.84 38.29
CA GLY A 226 28.15 -11.22 39.56
C GLY A 226 28.99 -12.14 40.45
N SER A 227 29.80 -13.01 39.85
CA SER A 227 30.67 -13.97 40.55
C SER A 227 32.09 -13.47 40.81
N LEU A 228 32.38 -12.21 40.47
CA LEU A 228 33.74 -11.64 40.48
C LEU A 228 34.34 -11.54 41.90
N ALA A 229 33.49 -11.39 42.92
CA ALA A 229 33.91 -11.38 44.33
C ALA A 229 34.33 -12.77 44.85
N ALA A 230 33.76 -13.85 44.30
CA ALA A 230 34.05 -15.22 44.71
C ALA A 230 35.12 -15.91 43.84
N LEU A 231 35.43 -15.37 42.65
CA LEU A 231 36.33 -15.97 41.63
C LEU A 231 35.98 -17.42 41.27
N ASP A 232 34.74 -17.84 41.53
CA ASP A 232 34.37 -19.25 41.59
C ASP A 232 34.27 -19.87 40.18
N ASN A 233 33.97 -19.06 39.16
CA ASN A 233 33.78 -19.53 37.79
C ASN A 233 34.77 -18.90 36.79
N LYS A 234 35.96 -19.49 36.72
CA LYS A 234 37.04 -19.09 35.79
C LYS A 234 36.62 -19.13 34.32
N ALA A 235 35.70 -20.01 33.94
CA ALA A 235 35.26 -20.14 32.55
C ALA A 235 34.48 -18.90 32.07
N ALA A 236 33.56 -18.40 32.89
CA ALA A 236 32.80 -17.19 32.58
C ALA A 236 33.71 -15.95 32.47
N LEU A 237 34.70 -15.82 33.37
CA LEU A 237 35.71 -14.75 33.32
C LEU A 237 36.56 -14.81 32.05
N ILE A 238 36.95 -16.01 31.60
CA ILE A 238 37.69 -16.20 30.34
C ILE A 238 36.82 -15.79 29.14
N ILE A 239 35.56 -16.19 29.12
CA ILE A 239 34.62 -15.81 28.03
C ILE A 239 34.44 -14.29 27.98
N TYR A 240 34.20 -13.66 29.12
CA TYR A 240 34.10 -12.20 29.24
C TYR A 240 35.38 -11.52 28.74
N ALA A 241 36.56 -11.97 29.20
CA ALA A 241 37.84 -11.40 28.78
C ALA A 241 38.09 -11.55 27.28
N ILE A 242 37.79 -12.72 26.69
CA ILE A 242 37.98 -12.96 25.25
C ILE A 242 37.02 -12.08 24.43
N GLY A 243 35.73 -12.07 24.74
CA GLY A 243 34.76 -11.28 23.99
C GLY A 243 34.99 -9.77 24.13
N GLY A 244 35.28 -9.30 25.34
CA GLY A 244 35.67 -7.92 25.59
C GLY A 244 36.95 -7.54 24.85
N PHE A 245 37.95 -8.42 24.84
CA PHE A 245 39.19 -8.19 24.09
C PHE A 245 38.93 -8.06 22.60
N VAL A 246 38.14 -8.97 22.02
CA VAL A 246 37.79 -8.95 20.59
C VAL A 246 37.08 -7.65 20.22
N LEU A 247 36.13 -7.21 21.03
CA LEU A 247 35.38 -5.98 20.78
C LEU A 247 36.27 -4.74 20.88
N PHE A 248 37.00 -4.57 21.99
CA PHE A 248 37.90 -3.43 22.16
C PHE A 248 39.06 -3.45 21.17
N TYR A 249 39.54 -4.63 20.77
CA TYR A 249 40.56 -4.77 19.74
C TYR A 249 40.06 -4.21 18.41
N ASN A 250 38.86 -4.59 17.96
CA ASN A 250 38.32 -4.08 16.70
C ASN A 250 38.02 -2.57 16.78
N ALA A 251 37.53 -2.06 17.93
CA ALA A 251 37.42 -0.61 18.16
C ALA A 251 38.79 0.08 18.04
N CYS A 252 39.85 -0.47 18.63
CA CYS A 252 41.21 0.05 18.51
C CYS A 252 41.75 -0.04 17.07
N VAL A 253 41.40 -1.09 16.31
CA VAL A 253 41.75 -1.20 14.89
C VAL A 253 41.10 -0.05 14.10
N ILE A 254 39.85 0.30 14.38
CA ILE A 254 39.18 1.47 13.77
C ILE A 254 39.89 2.76 14.17
N LEU A 255 40.12 3.01 15.46
CA LEU A 255 40.77 4.22 15.96
C LEU A 255 42.18 4.40 15.41
N SER A 256 42.89 3.30 15.21
CA SER A 256 44.21 3.34 14.59
C SER A 256 44.18 3.82 13.13
N SER A 257 43.08 3.58 12.41
CA SER A 257 42.92 4.09 11.03
C SER A 257 42.89 5.62 11.00
N PHE A 258 42.41 6.25 12.07
CA PHE A 258 42.35 7.70 12.22
C PHE A 258 43.69 8.30 12.66
N MET A 259 44.57 7.49 13.27
CA MET A 259 45.94 7.85 13.65
C MET A 259 46.94 7.81 12.49
N VAL A 260 46.74 6.91 11.53
CA VAL A 260 47.67 6.75 10.39
C VAL A 260 47.57 7.96 9.46
N PRO A 261 48.70 8.62 9.11
CA PRO A 261 48.70 9.73 8.16
C PRO A 261 48.15 9.31 6.79
N ALA A 262 47.39 10.19 6.13
CA ALA A 262 46.79 9.87 4.82
C ALA A 262 47.83 9.48 3.74
N VAL A 263 49.04 10.04 3.83
CA VAL A 263 50.15 9.74 2.92
C VAL A 263 50.59 8.29 3.05
N GLU A 264 50.60 7.71 4.25
CA GLU A 264 51.03 6.34 4.52
C GLU A 264 50.14 5.29 3.83
N TYR A 265 48.85 5.58 3.64
CA TYR A 265 47.94 4.69 2.91
C TYR A 265 48.31 4.48 1.44
N ARG A 266 49.13 5.37 0.85
CA ARG A 266 49.64 5.19 -0.51
C ARG A 266 50.46 3.90 -0.65
N ARG A 267 51.08 3.42 0.43
CA ARG A 267 51.83 2.15 0.45
C ARG A 267 50.97 0.93 0.13
N ILE A 268 49.66 0.99 0.41
CA ILE A 268 48.75 -0.13 0.13
C ILE A 268 48.71 -0.43 -1.38
N LEU A 269 48.55 0.61 -2.20
CA LEU A 269 48.36 0.49 -3.66
C LEU A 269 49.68 0.63 -4.46
N ASN A 270 50.73 1.18 -3.85
CA ASN A 270 52.04 1.28 -4.48
C ASN A 270 52.88 0.00 -4.35
N PRO A 271 53.95 -0.17 -5.15
CA PRO A 271 54.91 -1.25 -4.96
C PRO A 271 55.52 -1.19 -3.54
N LEU A 272 55.92 -2.35 -3.02
CA LEU A 272 56.52 -2.42 -1.69
C LEU A 272 57.83 -1.62 -1.71
N SER A 273 57.90 -0.59 -0.88
CA SER A 273 59.02 0.34 -0.82
C SER A 273 59.24 0.78 0.63
N ASN A 274 60.51 0.88 1.02
CA ASN A 274 60.96 1.33 2.34
C ASN A 274 61.26 2.84 2.36
N THR A 275 60.83 3.59 1.34
CA THR A 275 61.05 5.04 1.30
C THR A 275 60.32 5.73 2.46
N PRO A 276 60.92 6.76 3.09
CA PRO A 276 60.28 7.48 4.19
C PRO A 276 58.92 8.05 3.80
N ASP A 277 58.83 8.64 2.60
CA ASP A 277 57.59 9.11 2.02
C ASP A 277 57.17 8.23 0.84
N PRO A 278 55.95 7.67 0.84
CA PRO A 278 55.44 6.91 -0.28
C PRO A 278 55.02 7.85 -1.45
N PRO A 279 55.40 7.52 -2.69
CA PRO A 279 55.09 8.34 -3.86
C PRO A 279 53.58 8.45 -4.11
N PRO A 280 53.10 9.45 -4.88
CA PRO A 280 51.70 9.52 -5.29
C PRO A 280 51.28 8.27 -6.07
N ILE A 281 50.01 7.87 -5.92
CA ILE A 281 49.47 6.66 -6.54
C ILE A 281 49.10 6.98 -8.00
N PRO A 282 49.55 6.17 -8.99
CA PRO A 282 49.14 6.36 -10.38
C PRO A 282 47.62 6.25 -10.56
N ARG A 283 47.03 7.11 -11.40
CA ARG A 283 45.57 7.15 -11.66
C ARG A 283 45.01 5.79 -12.08
N LEU A 284 45.73 5.06 -12.92
CA LEU A 284 45.35 3.71 -13.35
C LEU A 284 45.16 2.74 -12.18
N ARG A 285 46.05 2.78 -11.18
CA ARG A 285 45.94 1.89 -10.01
C ARG A 285 44.77 2.25 -9.11
N ILE A 286 44.46 3.54 -9.00
CA ILE A 286 43.25 3.99 -8.30
C ILE A 286 42.03 3.43 -9.03
N GLY A 287 41.94 3.62 -10.36
CA GLY A 287 40.84 3.12 -11.17
C GLY A 287 40.65 1.60 -11.09
N VAL A 288 41.75 0.84 -11.15
CA VAL A 288 41.72 -0.63 -10.99
C VAL A 288 41.27 -1.02 -9.58
N ALA A 289 41.81 -0.39 -8.53
CA ALA A 289 41.44 -0.69 -7.15
C ALA A 289 39.96 -0.36 -6.88
N THR A 290 39.47 0.78 -7.36
CA THR A 290 38.06 1.15 -7.25
C THR A 290 37.17 0.20 -8.05
N GLY A 291 37.57 -0.17 -9.27
CA GLY A 291 36.83 -1.14 -10.10
C GLY A 291 36.72 -2.51 -9.43
N ILE A 292 37.83 -3.02 -8.88
CA ILE A 292 37.84 -4.28 -8.11
C ILE A 292 36.94 -4.15 -6.88
N LEU A 293 37.06 -3.07 -6.10
CA LEU A 293 36.21 -2.85 -4.92
C LEU A 293 34.73 -2.83 -5.31
N THR A 294 34.35 -2.10 -6.37
CA THR A 294 32.98 -2.05 -6.87
C THR A 294 32.47 -3.44 -7.29
N VAL A 295 33.28 -4.21 -8.02
CA VAL A 295 32.92 -5.57 -8.42
C VAL A 295 32.74 -6.49 -7.20
N LEU A 296 33.68 -6.46 -6.25
CA LEU A 296 33.58 -7.23 -5.02
C LEU A 296 32.35 -6.83 -4.20
N THR A 297 32.03 -5.54 -4.11
CA THR A 297 30.85 -5.08 -3.38
C THR A 297 29.55 -5.52 -4.05
N LEU A 298 29.39 -5.29 -5.36
CA LEU A 298 28.14 -5.54 -6.07
C LEU A 298 27.89 -7.02 -6.34
N PHE A 299 28.92 -7.78 -6.70
CA PHE A 299 28.77 -9.18 -7.15
C PHE A 299 29.16 -10.21 -6.11
N ILE A 300 29.82 -9.83 -5.01
CA ILE A 300 30.18 -10.77 -3.93
C ILE A 300 29.52 -10.37 -2.62
N TYR A 301 29.77 -9.17 -2.11
CA TYR A 301 29.30 -8.76 -0.79
C TYR A 301 27.76 -8.72 -0.68
N ILE A 302 27.08 -8.03 -1.59
CA ILE A 302 25.61 -7.94 -1.57
C ILE A 302 24.95 -9.32 -1.76
N PRO A 303 25.30 -10.11 -2.79
CA PRO A 303 24.72 -11.44 -2.97
C PRO A 303 25.02 -12.39 -1.81
N LEU A 304 26.26 -12.40 -1.30
CA LEU A 304 26.63 -13.24 -0.16
C LEU A 304 25.78 -12.94 1.07
N PHE A 305 25.58 -11.66 1.39
CA PHE A 305 24.76 -11.27 2.54
C PHE A 305 23.29 -11.67 2.34
N ALA A 306 22.76 -11.53 1.13
CA ALA A 306 21.40 -11.98 0.80
C ALA A 306 21.26 -13.51 0.89
N THR A 307 22.26 -14.26 0.41
CA THR A 307 22.30 -15.73 0.52
C THR A 307 22.40 -16.16 1.98
N LEU A 308 23.21 -15.49 2.80
CA LEU A 308 23.31 -15.78 4.24
C LEU A 308 21.99 -15.47 4.96
N GLU A 309 21.34 -14.35 4.67
CA GLU A 309 20.01 -14.03 5.21
C GLU A 309 18.99 -15.12 4.87
N TYR A 310 18.97 -15.56 3.60
CA TYR A 310 18.08 -16.63 3.16
C TYR A 310 18.38 -17.96 3.84
N TRP A 311 19.66 -18.35 3.86
CA TRP A 311 20.13 -19.58 4.50
C TRP A 311 19.78 -19.62 5.99
N VAL A 312 20.00 -18.50 6.70
CA VAL A 312 19.66 -18.38 8.12
C VAL A 312 18.16 -18.49 8.35
N ARG A 313 17.34 -17.86 7.50
CA ARG A 313 15.87 -17.95 7.59
C ARG A 313 15.34 -19.36 7.36
N ASP A 314 15.99 -20.12 6.49
CA ASP A 314 15.57 -21.47 6.09
C ASP A 314 16.03 -22.56 7.07
N HIS A 315 17.25 -22.46 7.61
CA HIS A 315 17.86 -23.51 8.43
C HIS A 315 17.69 -23.34 9.93
N PHE A 316 17.56 -22.10 10.41
CA PHE A 316 17.24 -21.86 11.80
C PHE A 316 15.72 -21.74 11.88
N GLU A 317 15.09 -22.56 12.73
CA GLU A 317 13.79 -22.23 13.32
C GLU A 317 14.00 -20.98 14.18
N ILE A 318 14.31 -19.84 13.55
CA ILE A 318 14.22 -18.55 14.19
C ILE A 318 12.74 -18.47 14.48
N VAL A 319 12.42 -18.72 15.74
CA VAL A 319 11.19 -18.30 16.38
C VAL A 319 11.27 -16.78 16.32
N VAL A 320 11.04 -16.21 15.13
CA VAL A 320 10.46 -14.90 14.97
C VAL A 320 9.14 -15.08 15.68
N GLY A 321 9.14 -14.83 17.00
CA GLY A 321 8.07 -15.21 17.92
C GLY A 321 6.78 -14.93 17.21
N PRO A 322 5.94 -15.97 17.00
CA PRO A 322 5.09 -16.10 15.83
C PRO A 322 4.46 -14.75 15.61
N ILE A 323 4.91 -14.01 14.58
CA ILE A 323 4.20 -12.81 14.19
C ILE A 323 2.89 -13.39 13.72
N LYS A 324 1.93 -13.47 14.63
CA LYS A 324 0.55 -13.69 14.30
C LYS A 324 0.25 -12.48 13.45
N GLU A 325 0.32 -12.69 12.16
CA GLU A 325 -0.23 -11.74 11.20
C GLU A 325 -1.69 -11.62 11.61
N LEU A 326 -2.00 -10.50 12.24
CA LEU A 326 -3.35 -10.18 12.64
C LEU A 326 -3.81 -9.08 11.70
N GLU A 327 -5.10 -9.09 11.40
CA GLU A 327 -5.76 -8.01 10.69
C GLU A 327 -6.50 -7.17 11.73
N MET A 328 -6.76 -5.91 11.40
CA MET A 328 -7.46 -4.99 12.29
C MET A 328 -8.76 -4.56 11.64
N ILE A 329 -9.87 -4.86 12.32
CA ILE A 329 -11.23 -4.51 11.90
C ILE A 329 -11.79 -3.54 12.94
N GLY A 330 -11.82 -2.24 12.60
CA GLY A 330 -12.05 -1.19 13.61
C GLY A 330 -10.96 -1.21 14.68
N ASP A 331 -11.37 -1.41 15.94
CA ASP A 331 -10.45 -1.51 17.09
C ASP A 331 -10.17 -2.97 17.51
N ARG A 332 -10.64 -3.96 16.74
CA ARG A 332 -10.50 -5.39 17.07
C ARG A 332 -9.38 -6.03 16.25
N LEU A 333 -8.49 -6.74 16.93
CA LEU A 333 -7.48 -7.61 16.31
C LEU A 333 -8.10 -8.98 15.98
N VAL A 334 -7.96 -9.42 14.73
CA VAL A 334 -8.48 -10.69 14.23
C VAL A 334 -7.40 -11.51 13.53
N LYS A 335 -7.56 -12.83 13.45
CA LYS A 335 -6.62 -13.72 12.74
C LYS A 335 -6.45 -13.32 11.26
N ALA A 336 -5.25 -13.44 10.70
CA ALA A 336 -5.01 -13.25 9.26
C ALA A 336 -5.93 -14.11 8.38
N GLY A 337 -6.34 -13.56 7.24
CA GLY A 337 -7.28 -14.18 6.30
C GLY A 337 -8.75 -13.97 6.67
N THR A 338 -9.05 -13.16 7.70
CA THR A 338 -10.44 -12.80 8.04
C THR A 338 -11.01 -11.81 7.04
N VAL A 339 -10.22 -10.81 6.62
CA VAL A 339 -10.61 -9.82 5.60
C VAL A 339 -10.86 -10.48 4.24
N GLU A 340 -10.09 -11.50 3.88
CA GLU A 340 -10.30 -12.24 2.63
C GLU A 340 -11.60 -13.04 2.66
N LYS A 341 -11.90 -13.71 3.78
CA LYS A 341 -13.19 -14.39 3.99
C LYS A 341 -14.38 -13.42 3.99
N ILE A 342 -14.22 -12.21 4.51
CA ILE A 342 -15.26 -11.16 4.43
C ILE A 342 -15.54 -10.82 2.95
N LYS A 343 -14.50 -10.71 2.11
CA LYS A 343 -14.68 -10.48 0.66
C LYS A 343 -15.37 -11.66 -0.05
N GLU A 344 -15.05 -12.90 0.32
CA GLU A 344 -15.74 -14.08 -0.23
C GLU A 344 -17.24 -14.07 0.12
N ILE A 345 -17.57 -13.79 1.39
CA ILE A 345 -18.96 -13.62 1.84
C ILE A 345 -19.64 -12.49 1.08
N GLU A 346 -18.93 -11.37 0.86
CA GLU A 346 -19.44 -10.24 0.09
C GLU A 346 -19.76 -10.63 -1.37
N ILE A 347 -18.88 -11.36 -2.04
CA ILE A 347 -19.11 -11.86 -3.41
C ILE A 347 -20.31 -12.80 -3.47
N GLU A 348 -20.42 -13.76 -2.54
CA GLU A 348 -21.56 -14.67 -2.45
C GLU A 348 -22.88 -13.90 -2.24
N THR A 349 -22.85 -12.90 -1.36
CA THR A 349 -24.00 -12.04 -1.04
C THR A 349 -24.44 -11.24 -2.27
N LEU A 350 -23.50 -10.69 -3.03
CA LEU A 350 -23.78 -9.96 -4.26
C LEU A 350 -24.39 -10.86 -5.35
N GLN A 351 -23.95 -12.10 -5.46
CA GLN A 351 -24.52 -13.05 -6.42
C GLN A 351 -25.98 -13.36 -6.08
N LYS A 352 -26.30 -13.60 -4.79
CA LYS A 352 -27.68 -13.81 -4.33
C LYS A 352 -28.57 -12.60 -4.59
N ALA A 353 -28.04 -11.39 -4.37
CA ALA A 353 -28.76 -10.14 -4.63
C ALA A 353 -28.94 -9.83 -6.12
N GLN A 354 -27.97 -10.18 -6.97
CA GLN A 354 -28.12 -10.02 -8.43
C GLN A 354 -29.15 -10.99 -8.98
N ALA A 355 -29.20 -12.22 -8.48
CA ALA A 355 -30.21 -13.20 -8.88
C ALA A 355 -31.65 -12.74 -8.55
N SER A 356 -31.87 -12.13 -7.38
CA SER A 356 -33.19 -11.58 -7.02
C SER A 356 -33.59 -10.38 -7.88
N VAL A 357 -32.63 -9.53 -8.25
CA VAL A 357 -32.85 -8.39 -9.15
C VAL A 357 -33.16 -8.85 -10.57
N ALA A 358 -32.44 -9.83 -11.12
CA ALA A 358 -32.69 -10.36 -12.46
C ALA A 358 -34.10 -10.95 -12.59
N GLU A 359 -34.60 -11.61 -11.54
CA GLU A 359 -35.99 -12.11 -11.50
C GLU A 359 -37.01 -10.96 -11.56
N LEU A 360 -36.76 -9.87 -10.83
CA LEU A 360 -37.60 -8.67 -10.85
C LEU A 360 -37.61 -8.00 -12.23
N GLU A 361 -36.45 -7.88 -12.89
CA GLU A 361 -36.37 -7.31 -14.24
C GLU A 361 -37.20 -8.11 -15.24
N GLN A 362 -37.11 -9.44 -15.19
CA GLN A 362 -37.91 -10.30 -16.06
C GLN A 362 -39.41 -10.12 -15.82
N ARG A 363 -39.84 -9.91 -14.57
CA ARG A 363 -41.25 -9.62 -14.24
C ARG A 363 -41.66 -8.23 -14.74
N ALA A 364 -40.76 -7.25 -14.64
CA ALA A 364 -41.00 -5.90 -15.12
C ALA A 364 -41.16 -5.86 -16.64
N ASP A 365 -40.28 -6.53 -17.37
CA ASP A 365 -40.39 -6.63 -18.83
C ASP A 365 -41.73 -7.23 -19.24
N ARG A 366 -42.18 -8.32 -18.59
CA ARG A 366 -43.50 -8.89 -18.84
C ARG A 366 -44.66 -7.91 -18.58
N ALA A 367 -44.56 -7.08 -17.55
CA ALA A 367 -45.57 -6.09 -17.23
C ALA A 367 -45.62 -4.95 -18.25
N PHE A 368 -44.46 -4.44 -18.68
CA PHE A 368 -44.36 -3.42 -19.72
C PHE A 368 -44.77 -3.96 -21.11
N ASP A 369 -44.42 -5.19 -21.45
CA ASP A 369 -44.86 -5.84 -22.69
C ASP A 369 -46.39 -5.98 -22.72
N GLN A 370 -47.02 -6.26 -21.58
CA GLN A 370 -48.48 -6.29 -21.48
C GLN A 370 -49.09 -4.89 -21.66
N MET A 371 -48.48 -3.86 -21.08
CA MET A 371 -48.91 -2.47 -21.26
C MET A 371 -48.79 -2.02 -22.72
N GLU A 372 -47.72 -2.39 -23.42
CA GLU A 372 -47.57 -2.13 -24.85
C GLU A 372 -48.64 -2.85 -25.68
N ARG A 373 -48.97 -4.10 -25.35
CA ARG A 373 -50.09 -4.82 -26.00
C ARG A 373 -51.44 -4.15 -25.76
N ASN A 374 -51.62 -3.49 -24.62
CA ASN A 374 -52.85 -2.77 -24.28
C ASN A 374 -52.99 -1.41 -24.99
N VAL A 375 -51.97 -0.94 -25.71
CA VAL A 375 -52.04 0.28 -26.54
C VAL A 375 -53.02 0.08 -27.70
N GLU A 376 -53.06 -1.09 -28.32
CA GLU A 376 -53.96 -1.34 -29.46
C GLU A 376 -55.45 -1.28 -29.07
N PRO A 377 -55.91 -2.00 -28.01
CA PRO A 377 -57.29 -1.85 -27.53
C PRO A 377 -57.68 -0.40 -27.18
N PHE A 378 -56.72 0.39 -26.65
CA PHE A 378 -56.96 1.80 -26.39
C PHE A 378 -57.17 2.60 -27.68
N LEU A 379 -56.33 2.38 -28.70
CA LEU A 379 -56.45 3.07 -29.99
C LEU A 379 -57.75 2.66 -30.71
N ASP A 380 -58.13 1.38 -30.65
CA ASP A 380 -59.39 0.89 -31.20
C ASP A 380 -60.60 1.56 -30.53
N TRP A 381 -60.56 1.76 -29.21
CA TRP A 381 -61.55 2.58 -28.51
C TRP A 381 -61.46 4.05 -28.93
N TYR A 382 -60.27 4.64 -28.94
CA TYR A 382 -60.05 6.07 -29.22
C TYR A 382 -60.60 6.49 -30.59
N TYR A 383 -60.41 5.67 -31.62
CA TYR A 383 -60.92 5.88 -32.97
C TYR A 383 -62.34 5.32 -33.21
N SER A 384 -63.05 4.91 -32.16
CA SER A 384 -64.43 4.46 -32.27
C SER A 384 -65.45 5.60 -32.21
N LEU A 385 -66.60 5.41 -32.86
CA LEU A 385 -67.71 6.36 -32.88
C LEU A 385 -68.21 6.75 -31.47
N PRO A 386 -68.42 5.81 -30.52
CA PRO A 386 -68.84 6.16 -29.16
C PRO A 386 -67.80 7.01 -28.41
N ALA A 387 -66.51 6.74 -28.62
CA ALA A 387 -65.43 7.51 -27.99
C ALA A 387 -65.31 8.92 -28.59
N GLU A 388 -65.61 9.09 -29.87
CA GLU A 388 -65.68 10.40 -30.50
C GLU A 388 -66.73 11.30 -29.85
N TYR A 389 -67.96 10.81 -29.67
CA TYR A 389 -69.00 11.55 -28.96
C TYR A 389 -68.65 11.82 -27.49
N ALA A 390 -68.01 10.86 -26.81
CA ALA A 390 -67.54 11.06 -25.44
C ALA A 390 -66.45 12.15 -25.33
N ARG A 391 -65.51 12.20 -26.29
CA ARG A 391 -64.48 13.24 -26.38
C ARG A 391 -65.08 14.62 -26.66
N ILE A 392 -66.07 14.71 -27.56
CA ILE A 392 -66.80 15.96 -27.83
C ILE A 392 -67.51 16.45 -26.56
N GLY A 393 -68.19 15.55 -25.85
CA GLY A 393 -68.83 15.87 -24.57
C GLY A 393 -67.83 16.37 -23.53
N ALA A 394 -66.71 15.67 -23.32
CA ALA A 394 -65.67 16.08 -22.37
C ALA A 394 -65.02 17.43 -22.72
N MET A 395 -64.91 17.75 -24.02
CA MET A 395 -64.39 19.04 -24.50
C MET A 395 -65.30 20.22 -24.10
N LEU A 396 -66.62 20.04 -24.13
CA LEU A 396 -67.59 21.08 -23.75
C LEU A 396 -67.51 21.45 -22.26
N PHE A 397 -67.08 20.51 -21.41
CA PHE A 397 -66.93 20.71 -19.98
C PHE A 397 -65.46 20.98 -19.55
N SER A 398 -64.55 21.24 -20.50
CA SER A 398 -63.12 21.51 -20.28
C SER A 398 -62.30 20.39 -19.61
N ASP A 399 -62.81 19.16 -19.60
CA ASP A 399 -62.20 18.01 -18.93
C ASP A 399 -61.60 16.97 -19.92
N LEU A 400 -61.42 17.34 -21.19
CA LEU A 400 -60.98 16.41 -22.24
C LEU A 400 -59.65 15.70 -21.92
N GLU A 401 -58.65 16.45 -21.45
CA GLU A 401 -57.34 15.90 -21.13
C GLU A 401 -57.44 14.87 -19.99
N ILE A 402 -58.14 15.23 -18.92
CA ILE A 402 -58.39 14.37 -17.76
C ILE A 402 -59.17 13.11 -18.16
N TYR A 403 -60.17 13.26 -19.03
CA TYR A 403 -60.98 12.14 -19.52
C TYR A 403 -60.16 11.15 -20.35
N ILE A 404 -59.34 11.65 -21.28
CA ILE A 404 -58.44 10.81 -22.10
C ILE A 404 -57.40 10.13 -21.21
N GLU A 405 -56.82 10.83 -20.23
CA GLU A 405 -55.85 10.24 -19.31
C GLU A 405 -56.48 9.11 -18.47
N LYS A 406 -57.72 9.29 -18.01
CA LYS A 406 -58.45 8.26 -17.26
C LYS A 406 -58.72 7.01 -18.11
N GLN A 407 -59.10 7.18 -19.37
CA GLN A 407 -59.36 6.06 -20.28
C GLN A 407 -58.06 5.36 -20.70
N LEU A 408 -57.02 6.13 -21.01
CA LEU A 408 -55.69 5.59 -21.28
C LEU A 408 -55.19 4.75 -20.08
N THR A 409 -55.33 5.27 -18.86
CA THR A 409 -55.03 4.52 -17.62
C THR A 409 -55.85 3.23 -17.54
N HIS A 410 -57.15 3.31 -17.80
CA HIS A 410 -58.03 2.15 -17.75
C HIS A 410 -57.55 1.03 -18.68
N PHE A 411 -57.29 1.34 -19.95
CA PHE A 411 -56.84 0.36 -20.94
C PHE A 411 -55.43 -0.15 -20.66
N LEU A 412 -54.46 0.74 -20.38
CA LEU A 412 -53.07 0.34 -20.13
C LEU A 412 -52.92 -0.57 -18.90
N THR A 413 -53.82 -0.47 -17.92
CA THR A 413 -53.81 -1.30 -16.70
C THR A 413 -54.60 -2.62 -16.82
N GLN A 414 -55.24 -2.88 -17.96
CA GLN A 414 -55.96 -4.13 -18.18
C GLN A 414 -55.03 -5.35 -18.06
N GLY A 415 -55.54 -6.43 -17.48
CA GLY A 415 -54.77 -7.65 -17.24
C GLY A 415 -53.94 -7.67 -15.94
N LYS A 416 -53.96 -6.59 -15.13
CA LYS A 416 -53.34 -6.54 -13.78
C LYS A 416 -51.86 -6.95 -13.71
N ALA A 417 -51.12 -6.85 -14.81
CA ALA A 417 -49.72 -7.30 -14.88
C ALA A 417 -48.82 -6.55 -13.86
N PHE A 418 -49.13 -5.29 -13.57
CA PHE A 418 -48.44 -4.49 -12.57
C PHE A 418 -48.74 -4.90 -11.13
N ASN A 419 -49.85 -5.60 -10.85
CA ASN A 419 -50.13 -6.13 -9.50
C ASN A 419 -49.16 -7.28 -9.16
N GLN A 420 -48.86 -8.13 -10.14
CA GLN A 420 -47.87 -9.20 -9.98
C GLN A 420 -46.44 -8.64 -9.87
N LEU A 421 -46.17 -7.54 -10.58
CA LEU A 421 -44.92 -6.80 -10.44
C LEU A 421 -44.79 -6.21 -9.04
N GLU A 422 -45.84 -5.60 -8.48
CA GLU A 422 -45.83 -5.05 -7.13
C GLU A 422 -45.51 -6.12 -6.08
N GLU A 423 -46.14 -7.29 -6.17
CA GLU A 423 -45.84 -8.40 -5.26
C GLU A 423 -44.37 -8.85 -5.39
N SER A 424 -43.83 -8.87 -6.62
CA SER A 424 -42.43 -9.21 -6.86
C SER A 424 -41.44 -8.16 -6.34
N ILE A 425 -41.83 -6.87 -6.35
CA ILE A 425 -41.07 -5.80 -5.70
C ILE A 425 -41.01 -6.05 -4.19
N TRP A 426 -42.14 -6.36 -3.54
CA TRP A 426 -42.17 -6.68 -2.11
C TRP A 426 -41.33 -7.89 -1.75
N ARG A 427 -41.45 -8.98 -2.52
CA ARG A 427 -40.63 -10.17 -2.32
C ARG A 427 -39.14 -9.87 -2.49
N THR A 428 -38.77 -9.10 -3.50
CA THR A 428 -37.37 -8.74 -3.78
C THR A 428 -36.78 -7.82 -2.72
N VAL A 429 -37.51 -6.79 -2.29
CA VAL A 429 -37.09 -5.89 -1.21
C VAL A 429 -36.94 -6.65 0.10
N SER A 430 -37.90 -7.51 0.44
CA SER A 430 -37.85 -8.32 1.66
C SER A 430 -36.70 -9.34 1.62
N LYS A 431 -36.49 -9.99 0.47
CA LYS A 431 -35.38 -10.92 0.24
C LYS A 431 -34.03 -10.22 0.33
N ASN A 432 -33.89 -9.04 -0.26
CA ASN A 432 -32.65 -8.25 -0.17
C ASN A 432 -32.37 -7.75 1.25
N LYS A 433 -33.39 -7.34 2.01
CA LYS A 433 -33.24 -7.02 3.44
C LYS A 433 -32.89 -8.25 4.28
N ALA A 434 -33.36 -9.44 3.91
CA ALA A 434 -32.98 -10.68 4.58
C ALA A 434 -31.52 -11.06 4.26
N ILE A 435 -31.11 -10.95 3.00
CA ILE A 435 -29.73 -11.15 2.54
C ILE A 435 -28.76 -10.18 3.25
N GLU A 436 -29.15 -8.91 3.40
CA GLU A 436 -28.36 -7.90 4.11
C GLU A 436 -28.21 -8.24 5.60
N ARG A 437 -29.28 -8.72 6.25
CA ARG A 437 -29.22 -9.17 7.65
C ARG A 437 -28.34 -10.41 7.80
N GLU A 438 -28.52 -11.41 6.94
CA GLU A 438 -27.70 -12.63 6.92
C GLU A 438 -26.22 -12.29 6.72
N HIS A 439 -25.90 -11.36 5.83
CA HIS A 439 -24.53 -10.87 5.62
C HIS A 439 -23.95 -10.25 6.89
N LYS A 440 -24.68 -9.29 7.50
CA LYS A 440 -24.24 -8.62 8.73
C LYS A 440 -24.05 -9.61 9.89
N GLU A 441 -24.92 -10.60 10.01
CA GLU A 441 -24.81 -11.67 11.01
C GLU A 441 -23.58 -12.55 10.76
N LYS A 442 -23.39 -13.04 9.53
CA LYS A 442 -22.22 -13.87 9.15
C LYS A 442 -20.89 -13.14 9.34
N VAL A 443 -20.81 -11.86 8.98
CA VAL A 443 -19.59 -11.06 9.17
C VAL A 443 -19.34 -10.83 10.66
N LYS A 444 -20.37 -10.51 11.46
CA LYS A 444 -20.23 -10.35 12.91
C LYS A 444 -19.75 -11.64 13.58
N GLU A 445 -20.37 -12.77 13.26
CA GLU A 445 -20.00 -14.08 13.77
C GLU A 445 -18.54 -14.42 13.40
N LEU A 446 -18.13 -14.13 12.16
CA LEU A 446 -16.76 -14.35 11.70
C LEU A 446 -15.75 -13.47 12.46
N ILE A 447 -16.07 -12.19 12.69
CA ILE A 447 -15.23 -11.27 13.47
C ILE A 447 -15.11 -11.76 14.92
N GLU A 448 -16.21 -12.16 15.56
CA GLU A 448 -16.22 -12.66 16.94
C GLU A 448 -15.42 -13.96 17.08
N LYS A 449 -15.63 -14.92 16.17
CA LYS A 449 -14.92 -16.20 16.15
C LYS A 449 -13.41 -16.06 15.92
N ASN A 450 -13.00 -15.06 15.16
CA ASN A 450 -11.60 -14.82 14.82
C ASN A 450 -10.93 -13.73 15.66
N GLN A 451 -11.64 -13.16 16.65
CA GLN A 451 -11.09 -12.15 17.55
C GLN A 451 -9.96 -12.74 18.38
N VAL A 452 -8.84 -12.02 18.45
CA VAL A 452 -7.67 -12.38 19.25
C VAL A 452 -7.44 -11.30 20.29
N ILE A 453 -7.46 -11.68 21.56
CA ILE A 453 -6.97 -10.83 22.66
C ILE A 453 -5.46 -11.04 22.68
N ALA A 454 -4.72 -10.18 22.00
CA ALA A 454 -3.27 -10.20 21.97
C ALA A 454 -2.72 -8.98 22.69
N ASP A 455 -1.64 -9.17 23.45
CA ASP A 455 -0.90 -8.08 24.04
C ASP A 455 -0.27 -7.24 22.92
N THR A 456 -0.56 -5.93 22.90
CA THR A 456 -0.28 -4.99 21.80
C THR A 456 1.20 -4.92 21.42
N ASN A 457 2.06 -5.46 22.26
CA ASN A 457 3.50 -5.41 22.11
C ASN A 457 4.06 -6.37 21.07
N ASN A 458 3.34 -7.39 20.55
CA ASN A 458 3.86 -8.40 19.60
C ASN A 458 2.96 -8.69 18.38
N VAL A 459 2.34 -7.66 17.79
CA VAL A 459 1.41 -7.83 16.65
C VAL A 459 1.83 -6.99 15.44
N LYS A 460 1.93 -7.62 14.27
CA LYS A 460 2.04 -6.94 12.97
C LYS A 460 0.67 -6.93 12.32
N VAL A 461 0.06 -5.74 12.24
CA VAL A 461 -1.21 -5.54 11.54
C VAL A 461 -0.96 -5.54 10.04
N VAL A 462 -1.36 -6.60 9.34
CA VAL A 462 -1.12 -6.76 7.89
C VAL A 462 -2.14 -6.00 7.06
N ASN A 463 -3.35 -5.82 7.58
CA ASN A 463 -4.43 -5.12 6.89
C ASN A 463 -5.34 -4.38 7.89
N ARG A 464 -5.87 -3.23 7.47
CA ARG A 464 -6.78 -2.38 8.28
C ARG A 464 -8.03 -2.07 7.46
N ILE A 465 -9.18 -2.47 7.98
CA ILE A 465 -10.49 -2.07 7.45
C ILE A 465 -11.33 -1.50 8.57
N SER A 466 -12.19 -0.53 8.27
CA SER A 466 -13.09 0.01 9.30
C SER A 466 -14.17 -1.01 9.67
N ALA A 467 -14.66 -0.98 10.92
CA ALA A 467 -15.74 -1.88 11.35
C ALA A 467 -17.01 -1.69 10.49
N ASN A 468 -17.31 -0.45 10.10
CA ASN A 468 -18.45 -0.16 9.23
C ASN A 468 -18.24 -0.70 7.82
N GLU A 469 -17.03 -0.57 7.25
CA GLU A 469 -16.71 -1.10 5.93
C GLU A 469 -16.75 -2.63 5.89
N ALA A 470 -16.29 -3.29 6.96
CA ALA A 470 -16.38 -4.74 7.10
C ALA A 470 -17.83 -5.24 7.16
N ILE A 471 -18.68 -4.56 7.95
CA ILE A 471 -20.06 -4.99 8.23
C ILE A 471 -21.04 -4.58 7.11
N GLU A 472 -20.85 -3.42 6.49
CA GLU A 472 -21.73 -2.93 5.42
C GLU A 472 -21.36 -3.49 4.04
N GLY A 473 -20.09 -3.81 3.80
CA GLY A 473 -19.57 -4.24 2.50
C GLY A 473 -19.56 -3.10 1.47
N ILE A 474 -18.39 -2.79 0.91
CA ILE A 474 -18.23 -1.70 -0.09
C ILE A 474 -19.11 -1.95 -1.33
N LEU A 475 -19.15 -3.20 -1.79
CA LEU A 475 -19.88 -3.61 -2.98
C LEU A 475 -21.38 -3.71 -2.72
N ILE A 476 -21.76 -4.15 -1.52
CA ILE A 476 -23.15 -4.29 -1.07
C ILE A 476 -23.83 -2.93 -0.93
N LYS A 477 -23.15 -1.97 -0.28
CA LYS A 477 -23.63 -0.60 -0.05
C LYS A 477 -24.10 0.09 -1.34
N ASN A 478 -23.37 -0.10 -2.43
CA ASN A 478 -23.69 0.53 -3.71
C ASN A 478 -24.80 -0.19 -4.48
N LYS A 479 -24.88 -1.53 -4.41
CA LYS A 479 -25.82 -2.29 -5.24
C LYS A 479 -27.20 -2.51 -4.62
N ILE A 480 -27.29 -2.83 -3.32
CA ILE A 480 -28.52 -3.42 -2.75
C ILE A 480 -29.56 -2.37 -2.33
N ASN A 481 -29.24 -1.08 -2.39
CA ASN A 481 -30.12 -0.01 -1.87
C ASN A 481 -31.34 0.33 -2.77
N PHE A 482 -31.85 -0.65 -3.52
CA PHE A 482 -33.02 -0.55 -4.39
C PHE A 482 -34.28 -0.06 -3.66
N GLY A 483 -34.60 -0.62 -2.49
CA GLY A 483 -35.81 -0.28 -1.74
C GLY A 483 -35.83 1.19 -1.30
N THR A 484 -34.69 1.71 -0.86
CA THR A 484 -34.50 3.12 -0.46
C THR A 484 -34.54 4.05 -1.66
N ARG A 485 -33.98 3.63 -2.81
CA ARG A 485 -34.07 4.39 -4.07
C ARG A 485 -35.50 4.49 -4.60
N LEU A 486 -36.30 3.41 -4.52
CA LEU A 486 -37.70 3.47 -4.94
C LEU A 486 -38.57 4.30 -4.02
N THR A 487 -38.33 4.25 -2.70
CA THR A 487 -39.06 5.11 -1.76
C THR A 487 -38.67 6.58 -1.91
N ALA A 488 -37.39 6.88 -2.15
CA ALA A 488 -36.93 8.24 -2.42
C ALA A 488 -37.48 8.81 -3.74
N ALA A 489 -37.65 7.97 -4.76
CA ALA A 489 -38.27 8.38 -6.03
C ALA A 489 -39.78 8.66 -5.88
N GLY A 490 -40.45 8.06 -4.89
CA GLY A 490 -41.91 7.99 -4.73
C GLY A 490 -42.62 9.08 -3.93
N ALA A 491 -41.89 10.09 -3.42
CA ALA A 491 -42.36 11.10 -2.45
C ALA A 491 -42.61 10.56 -1.03
N GLY A 492 -41.82 11.08 -0.07
CA GLY A 492 -42.09 10.99 1.36
C GLY A 492 -41.58 9.71 2.03
N ALA A 493 -40.82 9.88 3.12
CA ALA A 493 -40.42 8.78 3.99
C ALA A 493 -41.65 8.23 4.71
N GLY A 494 -42.08 7.03 4.31
CA GLY A 494 -43.14 6.29 4.97
C GLY A 494 -44.37 6.16 4.08
N VAL A 495 -44.72 4.91 3.75
CA VAL A 495 -45.81 4.49 2.87
C VAL A 495 -45.44 4.53 1.37
N ALA A 496 -45.97 3.56 0.62
CA ALA A 496 -46.19 3.57 -0.84
C ALA A 496 -45.23 2.79 -1.75
N THR A 497 -45.49 1.47 -1.91
CA THR A 497 -45.27 0.81 -3.21
C THR A 497 -46.40 1.08 -4.21
N THR A 498 -47.60 1.40 -3.73
CA THR A 498 -48.76 1.81 -4.55
C THR A 498 -48.47 3.06 -5.40
N ALA A 499 -47.58 3.94 -4.94
CA ALA A 499 -47.13 5.12 -5.67
C ALA A 499 -46.27 4.77 -6.90
N ILE A 500 -45.60 3.62 -6.93
CA ILE A 500 -44.70 3.24 -8.04
C ILE A 500 -45.52 2.85 -9.27
N THR A 501 -46.57 2.04 -9.08
CA THR A 501 -47.50 1.69 -10.16
C THR A 501 -48.14 2.97 -10.73
N ALA A 502 -48.60 3.87 -9.86
CA ALA A 502 -49.13 5.17 -10.28
C ALA A 502 -48.09 6.06 -10.98
N MET A 503 -46.83 6.07 -10.55
CA MET A 503 -45.76 6.84 -11.17
C MET A 503 -45.35 6.28 -12.54
N VAL A 504 -45.17 4.96 -12.65
CA VAL A 504 -44.81 4.31 -13.91
C VAL A 504 -45.93 4.49 -14.94
N ILE A 505 -47.18 4.34 -14.51
CA ILE A 505 -48.36 4.60 -15.35
C ILE A 505 -48.43 6.08 -15.73
N SER A 506 -48.40 7.01 -14.78
CA SER A 506 -48.48 8.45 -15.07
C SER A 506 -47.32 8.98 -15.91
N LYS A 507 -46.09 8.46 -15.74
CA LYS A 507 -44.94 8.78 -16.60
C LYS A 507 -45.08 8.19 -18.00
N SER A 508 -45.58 6.96 -18.11
CA SER A 508 -45.86 6.34 -19.42
C SER A 508 -46.99 7.04 -20.19
N MET A 509 -47.81 7.86 -19.52
CA MET A 509 -48.83 8.73 -20.12
C MET A 509 -48.28 10.08 -20.61
N GLY A 510 -46.95 10.25 -20.62
CA GLY A 510 -46.19 11.47 -20.91
C GLY A 510 -46.97 12.63 -21.55
N LYS A 511 -46.93 13.80 -20.91
CA LYS A 511 -47.58 15.06 -21.35
C LYS A 511 -47.40 15.36 -22.85
N ALA A 512 -46.29 14.93 -23.46
CA ALA A 512 -46.05 15.07 -24.88
C ALA A 512 -47.02 14.25 -25.76
N ALA A 513 -47.32 13.00 -25.39
CA ALA A 513 -48.25 12.13 -26.12
C ALA A 513 -49.70 12.62 -25.97
N LEU A 514 -50.12 13.01 -24.76
CA LEU A 514 -51.43 13.62 -24.52
C LEU A 514 -51.59 14.97 -25.25
N LYS A 515 -50.54 15.80 -25.28
CA LYS A 515 -50.54 17.06 -26.05
C LYS A 515 -50.58 16.84 -27.57
N GLN A 516 -50.02 15.75 -28.07
CA GLN A 516 -50.11 15.37 -29.48
C GLN A 516 -51.54 14.94 -29.84
N ALA A 517 -52.18 14.16 -28.97
CA ALA A 517 -53.60 13.81 -29.11
C ALA A 517 -54.51 15.05 -29.07
N ALA A 518 -54.24 16.01 -28.19
CA ALA A 518 -54.97 17.28 -28.14
C ALA A 518 -54.77 18.15 -29.40
N LYS A 519 -53.55 18.16 -29.97
CA LYS A 519 -53.25 18.86 -31.24
C LYS A 519 -53.99 18.27 -32.43
N VAL A 520 -54.09 16.94 -32.52
CA VAL A 520 -54.83 16.24 -33.58
C VAL A 520 -56.31 16.60 -33.51
N MET A 521 -56.91 16.58 -32.33
CA MET A 521 -58.31 16.98 -32.11
C MET A 521 -58.57 18.46 -32.46
N ALA A 522 -57.67 19.38 -32.09
CA ALA A 522 -57.80 20.80 -32.42
C ALA A 522 -57.81 21.05 -33.95
N LYS A 523 -57.07 20.24 -34.72
CA LYS A 523 -57.02 20.30 -36.18
C LYS A 523 -58.36 19.88 -36.81
N VAL A 524 -59.02 18.88 -36.25
CA VAL A 524 -60.32 18.36 -36.73
C VAL A 524 -61.49 19.31 -36.40
N VAL A 525 -61.45 19.98 -35.25
CA VAL A 525 -62.47 21.00 -34.89
C VAL A 525 -62.39 22.21 -35.82
N SER A 526 -61.18 22.62 -36.26
CA SER A 526 -61.03 23.70 -37.25
C SER A 526 -61.69 23.40 -38.60
N THR A 527 -61.80 22.11 -38.97
CA THR A 527 -62.51 21.65 -40.18
C THR A 527 -64.02 21.41 -39.98
N ARG A 528 -64.52 21.32 -38.74
CA ARG A 528 -65.95 21.07 -38.45
C ARG A 528 -66.77 22.34 -38.19
N VAL A 529 -66.13 23.49 -37.98
CA VAL A 529 -66.81 24.75 -37.58
C VAL A 529 -67.08 25.69 -38.77
N VAL A 530 -66.66 25.35 -39.99
CA VAL A 530 -67.02 26.10 -41.20
C VAL A 530 -68.19 25.43 -41.94
N GLY A 531 -69.37 25.43 -41.29
CA GLY A 531 -70.76 25.32 -41.83
C GLY A 531 -71.17 24.16 -42.79
N PRO A 532 -72.47 23.75 -42.86
CA PRO A 532 -73.66 24.51 -42.47
C PRO A 532 -74.70 23.76 -41.62
N LEU A 533 -75.23 24.46 -40.61
CA LEU A 533 -76.52 24.18 -39.96
C LEU A 533 -77.69 24.91 -40.68
N ALA A 534 -77.61 25.16 -41.98
CA ALA A 534 -78.65 25.91 -42.71
C ALA A 534 -78.84 25.45 -44.17
N GLY A 535 -80.06 25.01 -44.49
CA GLY A 535 -80.65 25.16 -45.83
C GLY A 535 -80.50 23.98 -46.80
N GLY A 536 -81.59 23.64 -47.48
CA GLY A 536 -81.71 22.48 -48.35
C GLY A 536 -80.96 22.55 -49.69
N ALA A 537 -80.79 21.36 -50.27
CA ALA A 537 -80.72 21.00 -51.70
C ALA A 537 -79.71 21.73 -52.64
N ALA A 538 -78.82 20.90 -53.23
CA ALA A 538 -77.94 21.14 -54.40
C ALA A 538 -76.78 22.14 -54.17
N GLY A 539 -75.55 21.94 -54.61
CA GLY A 539 -74.91 20.95 -55.46
C GLY A 539 -73.38 21.20 -55.41
N ALA A 540 -72.61 20.29 -56.00
CA ALA A 540 -71.15 20.27 -56.02
C ALA A 540 -70.48 21.59 -56.45
N ALA A 541 -69.59 22.13 -55.61
CA ALA A 541 -68.43 22.95 -56.00
C ALA A 541 -67.55 23.28 -54.78
N ALA A 542 -66.48 22.51 -54.56
CA ALA A 542 -65.25 22.97 -53.88
C ALA A 542 -64.20 21.83 -53.86
N GLY A 543 -63.79 21.39 -55.05
CA GLY A 543 -62.48 20.80 -55.23
C GLY A 543 -61.47 21.90 -55.52
N ALA A 544 -60.25 21.75 -55.00
CA ALA A 544 -59.07 22.58 -55.28
C ALA A 544 -59.10 24.02 -54.74
N THR A 545 -58.52 24.21 -53.56
CA THR A 545 -57.42 25.15 -53.29
C THR A 545 -57.19 25.20 -51.78
N ILE A 546 -56.13 24.56 -51.31
CA ILE A 546 -55.14 25.10 -50.37
C ILE A 546 -54.00 24.07 -50.42
N GLY A 547 -53.14 24.27 -51.40
CA GLY A 547 -51.82 23.66 -51.45
C GLY A 547 -50.86 24.55 -50.68
N SER A 548 -50.13 23.92 -49.75
CA SER A 548 -48.75 24.22 -49.35
C SER A 548 -48.40 25.58 -48.75
N PHE A 549 -48.00 25.60 -47.47
CA PHE A 549 -46.92 26.46 -46.96
C PHE A 549 -46.26 25.89 -45.68
N VAL A 550 -45.62 24.70 -45.77
CA VAL A 550 -44.37 24.30 -45.08
C VAL A 550 -43.84 23.02 -45.78
N PRO A 551 -42.59 22.97 -46.29
CA PRO A 551 -42.04 21.82 -47.00
C PRO A 551 -41.40 20.79 -46.05
N ILE A 552 -41.31 19.52 -46.49
CA ILE A 552 -40.89 18.30 -45.75
C ILE A 552 -42.08 17.74 -44.96
N ILE A 553 -42.94 16.85 -45.46
CA ILE A 553 -42.71 15.46 -45.91
C ILE A 553 -43.69 15.15 -47.06
N GLY A 554 -43.22 14.40 -48.07
CA GLY A 554 -43.80 14.31 -49.41
C GLY A 554 -45.18 13.66 -49.59
N ASN A 555 -45.78 14.05 -50.72
CA ASN A 555 -46.96 13.54 -51.40
C ASN A 555 -47.05 12.00 -51.51
N ALA A 556 -48.01 11.38 -50.81
CA ALA A 556 -48.58 10.09 -51.22
C ALA A 556 -49.98 9.75 -50.65
N ALA A 557 -50.73 10.69 -50.08
CA ALA A 557 -52.04 10.39 -49.46
C ALA A 557 -53.18 11.35 -49.88
N GLY A 558 -52.99 12.13 -50.94
CA GLY A 558 -53.97 13.11 -51.42
C GLY A 558 -54.98 12.61 -52.46
N ALA A 559 -54.99 11.32 -52.81
CA ALA A 559 -55.77 10.80 -53.95
C ALA A 559 -56.83 9.72 -53.59
N VAL A 560 -57.08 9.45 -52.31
CA VAL A 560 -58.14 8.51 -51.88
C VAL A 560 -59.40 9.23 -51.38
N ILE A 561 -59.35 10.56 -51.26
CA ILE A 561 -60.47 11.39 -50.83
C ILE A 561 -61.11 11.99 -52.08
N GLY A 562 -62.14 11.31 -52.60
CA GLY A 562 -62.95 11.81 -53.72
C GLY A 562 -63.86 10.78 -54.41
N GLY A 563 -63.74 9.48 -54.11
CA GLY A 563 -64.31 8.45 -54.98
C GLY A 563 -65.60 7.74 -54.56
N VAL A 564 -66.09 7.82 -53.31
CA VAL A 564 -67.25 7.00 -52.89
C VAL A 564 -68.15 7.75 -51.90
N ILE A 565 -69.00 8.66 -52.39
CA ILE A 565 -70.29 8.98 -51.76
C ILE A 565 -71.30 9.27 -52.89
N GLY A 566 -72.05 8.25 -53.25
CA GLY A 566 -73.24 8.34 -54.09
C GLY A 566 -74.26 7.33 -53.61
N GLY A 567 -74.84 7.56 -52.42
CA GLY A 567 -75.93 6.72 -51.90
C GLY A 567 -76.11 6.82 -50.39
N LEU A 568 -77.22 7.46 -49.99
CA LEU A 568 -77.91 7.43 -48.69
C LEU A 568 -77.15 6.75 -47.53
N ALA A 569 -76.52 7.57 -46.70
CA ALA A 569 -75.83 7.12 -45.51
C ALA A 569 -76.17 8.11 -44.37
N THR A 570 -77.00 7.67 -43.42
CA THR A 570 -77.44 8.39 -42.21
C THR A 570 -76.24 8.92 -41.42
N GLY A 571 -76.34 10.08 -40.76
CA GLY A 571 -75.22 10.84 -40.16
C GLY A 571 -74.09 10.05 -39.48
N ALA A 572 -74.39 8.91 -38.84
CA ALA A 572 -73.41 7.98 -38.28
C ALA A 572 -72.39 7.40 -39.30
N THR A 573 -72.69 7.39 -40.60
CA THR A 573 -71.78 6.89 -41.65
C THR A 573 -70.80 7.94 -42.17
N ILE A 574 -71.17 9.23 -42.15
CA ILE A 574 -70.25 10.34 -42.45
C ILE A 574 -69.21 10.46 -41.33
N ASP A 575 -69.66 10.40 -40.07
CA ASP A 575 -68.78 10.41 -38.90
C ASP A 575 -67.80 9.23 -38.93
N LYS A 576 -68.29 8.03 -39.26
CA LYS A 576 -67.45 6.83 -39.41
C LYS A 576 -66.38 6.96 -40.52
N MET A 577 -66.69 7.61 -41.65
CA MET A 577 -65.71 7.82 -42.73
C MET A 577 -64.62 8.84 -42.34
N ILE A 578 -65.00 9.91 -41.64
CA ILE A 578 -64.03 10.90 -41.13
C ILE A 578 -63.10 10.27 -40.09
N LEU A 579 -63.64 9.43 -39.20
CA LEU A 579 -62.85 8.65 -38.24
C LEU A 579 -61.85 7.72 -38.93
N MET A 580 -62.25 7.00 -39.98
CA MET A 580 -61.35 6.12 -40.73
C MET A 580 -60.18 6.88 -41.37
N VAL A 581 -60.41 8.11 -41.83
CA VAL A 581 -59.36 8.98 -42.37
C VAL A 581 -58.43 9.46 -41.26
N GLU A 582 -58.98 9.90 -40.12
CA GLU A 582 -58.20 10.35 -38.96
C GLU A 582 -57.33 9.21 -38.40
N GLU A 583 -57.90 8.02 -38.27
CA GLU A 583 -57.21 6.81 -37.86
C GLU A 583 -56.05 6.49 -38.81
N ARG A 584 -56.31 6.47 -40.13
CA ARG A 584 -55.28 6.13 -41.13
C ARG A 584 -54.13 7.14 -41.18
N LEU A 585 -54.36 8.40 -40.82
CA LEU A 585 -53.34 9.44 -40.84
C LEU A 585 -52.57 9.55 -39.52
N ASN A 586 -53.24 9.37 -38.37
CA ASN A 586 -52.67 9.71 -37.06
C ASN A 586 -52.45 8.50 -36.12
N ARG A 587 -53.04 7.33 -36.40
CA ARG A 587 -52.97 6.17 -35.49
C ARG A 587 -51.53 5.74 -35.24
N GLU A 588 -50.70 5.64 -36.28
CA GLU A 588 -49.30 5.22 -36.14
C GLU A 588 -48.43 6.24 -35.39
N GLU A 589 -48.67 7.54 -35.60
CA GLU A 589 -47.95 8.60 -34.89
C GLU A 589 -48.30 8.58 -33.40
N PHE A 590 -49.59 8.45 -33.07
CA PHE A 590 -50.05 8.41 -31.67
C PHE A 590 -49.60 7.11 -30.98
N ARG A 591 -49.72 5.98 -31.67
CA ARG A 591 -49.16 4.69 -31.25
C ARG A 591 -47.67 4.79 -30.95
N GLY A 592 -46.90 5.36 -31.87
CA GLY A 592 -45.46 5.57 -31.70
C GLY A 592 -45.12 6.43 -30.49
N ALA A 593 -45.89 7.50 -30.24
CA ALA A 593 -45.71 8.35 -29.07
C ALA A 593 -46.00 7.60 -27.75
N LEU A 594 -47.06 6.79 -27.70
CA LEU A 594 -47.40 5.98 -26.53
C LEU A 594 -46.34 4.89 -26.26
N ILE A 595 -45.94 4.14 -27.29
CA ILE A 595 -44.89 3.11 -27.17
C ILE A 595 -43.56 3.73 -26.74
N LYS A 596 -43.20 4.90 -27.27
CA LYS A 596 -41.99 5.61 -26.87
C LYS A 596 -42.02 6.00 -25.38
N SER A 597 -43.16 6.50 -24.92
CA SER A 597 -43.37 6.89 -23.52
C SER A 597 -43.32 5.69 -22.56
N ILE A 598 -43.94 4.56 -22.96
CA ILE A 598 -43.87 3.30 -22.21
C ILE A 598 -42.43 2.78 -22.13
N ASN A 599 -41.69 2.83 -23.24
CA ASN A 599 -40.28 2.43 -23.26
C ASN A 599 -39.38 3.34 -22.42
N GLN A 600 -39.65 4.65 -22.39
CA GLN A 600 -38.94 5.55 -21.50
C GLN A 600 -39.21 5.20 -20.03
N ALA A 601 -40.46 4.95 -19.66
CA ALA A 601 -40.82 4.50 -18.31
C ALA A 601 -40.17 3.15 -17.94
N ARG A 602 -40.08 2.22 -18.90
CA ARG A 602 -39.38 0.93 -18.75
C ARG A 602 -37.89 1.14 -18.43
N GLN A 603 -37.21 2.04 -19.15
CA GLN A 603 -35.79 2.33 -18.93
C GLN A 603 -35.53 3.02 -17.59
N GLU A 604 -36.36 3.99 -17.22
CA GLU A 604 -36.27 4.66 -15.91
C GLU A 604 -36.50 3.68 -14.75
N PHE A 605 -37.43 2.73 -14.91
CA PHE A 605 -37.64 1.69 -13.90
C PHE A 605 -36.41 0.78 -13.76
N LYS A 606 -35.81 0.35 -14.88
CA LYS A 606 -34.58 -0.47 -14.89
C LYS A 606 -33.36 0.26 -14.34
N SER A 607 -33.25 1.58 -14.53
CA SER A 607 -32.15 2.36 -13.95
C SER A 607 -32.26 2.44 -12.43
N GLN A 608 -33.48 2.62 -11.90
CA GLN A 608 -33.74 2.60 -10.46
C GLN A 608 -33.41 1.25 -9.82
N ILE A 609 -33.69 0.14 -10.53
CA ILE A 609 -33.28 -1.22 -10.14
C ILE A 609 -31.75 -1.31 -9.95
N HIS A 610 -31.01 -0.86 -10.95
CA HIS A 610 -29.55 -0.97 -10.99
C HIS A 610 -28.80 0.09 -10.16
N GLY A 611 -29.48 1.15 -9.70
CA GLY A 611 -28.84 2.23 -8.95
C GLY A 611 -27.95 3.13 -9.81
N LYS A 612 -28.34 3.37 -11.06
CA LYS A 612 -27.68 4.30 -11.98
C LYS A 612 -28.39 5.64 -12.06
#